data_AF-A0A1I1KGS4-F1
#
_entry.id   AF-A0A1I1KGS4-F1
#
_cell.length_a   1.000
_cell.length_b   1.000
_cell.length_c   1.000
_cell.angle_alpha   90.00
_cell.angle_beta   90.00
_cell.angle_gamma   90.00
#
_symmetry.space_group_name_H-M   'P 1'
#
loop_
_entity.id
_entity.type
_entity.pdbx_description
1 polymer ?
#
loop_
_entity_poly.entity_id
_entity_poly.type
_entity_poly.pdbx_seq_one_letter_code
_entity_poly.pdbx_strand_id
1 'polypeptide(L)'
;MATREANWDTPLDTGGEAFELLGNPRKAWIYTYIRHHPETTIQDIVETLDLPQRTVYEYVDDLETAGFVEQSNDGRPAEYTAHDIDLHLVTGDSERQITPELIEAIARRTRDEDIDTYIDRHGLDGLAIALEYAREYVDGSVTHQIMARERNLSPMEAGVILDALRPVVED
;
A
#
# COMPACT_ATOMS: atom_id res chain seq x y z
N MET A 1 -12.23 37.32 -7.23
CA MET A 1 -11.20 36.28 -7.43
C MET A 1 -11.73 35.02 -6.79
N ALA A 2 -12.13 34.04 -7.59
CA ALA A 2 -12.63 32.76 -7.09
C ALA A 2 -11.42 31.92 -6.66
N THR A 3 -11.30 31.65 -5.37
CA THR A 3 -10.37 30.65 -4.86
C THR A 3 -10.89 29.30 -5.35
N ARG A 4 -10.12 28.67 -6.23
CA ARG A 4 -10.35 27.30 -6.68
C ARG A 4 -10.37 26.42 -5.43
N GLU A 5 -11.53 25.89 -5.06
CA GLU A 5 -11.59 24.73 -4.17
C GLU A 5 -10.74 23.66 -4.85
N ALA A 6 -9.61 23.30 -4.24
CA ALA A 6 -8.86 22.14 -4.64
C ALA A 6 -9.73 20.95 -4.29
N ASN A 7 -10.56 20.53 -5.25
CA ASN A 7 -11.19 19.23 -5.20
C ASN A 7 -10.02 18.26 -5.37
N TRP A 8 -9.49 17.77 -4.25
CA TRP A 8 -8.63 16.61 -4.25
C TRP A 8 -9.53 15.46 -4.67
N ASP A 9 -9.60 15.20 -5.97
CA ASP A 9 -9.98 13.86 -6.40
C ASP A 9 -8.94 12.96 -5.74
N THR A 10 -9.39 12.16 -4.77
CA THR A 10 -8.63 11.12 -4.10
C THR A 10 -9.01 9.80 -4.77
N PRO A 11 -8.44 9.51 -5.96
CA PRO A 11 -8.86 8.40 -6.76
C PRO A 11 -8.56 7.11 -5.99
N LEU A 12 -7.43 7.02 -5.29
CA LEU A 12 -7.07 5.81 -4.54
C LEU A 12 -8.06 5.52 -3.40
N ASP A 13 -8.62 6.56 -2.79
CA ASP A 13 -9.63 6.41 -1.73
C ASP A 13 -11.04 6.10 -2.28
N THR A 14 -11.25 6.21 -3.60
CA THR A 14 -12.57 6.03 -4.27
C THR A 14 -12.54 5.07 -5.47
N GLY A 15 -11.44 4.34 -5.65
CA GLY A 15 -11.08 3.61 -6.88
C GLY A 15 -11.85 2.32 -7.17
N GLY A 16 -12.86 1.99 -6.38
CA GLY A 16 -13.65 0.77 -6.51
C GLY A 16 -13.06 -0.43 -5.77
N GLU A 17 -13.68 -1.60 -5.97
CA GLU A 17 -13.50 -2.79 -5.12
C GLU A 17 -12.04 -3.26 -5.00
N ALA A 18 -11.26 -3.20 -6.09
CA ALA A 18 -9.85 -3.58 -6.09
C ALA A 18 -8.99 -2.67 -5.17
N PHE A 19 -9.28 -1.37 -5.16
CA PHE A 19 -8.59 -0.38 -4.32
C PHE A 19 -9.04 -0.50 -2.86
N GLU A 20 -10.33 -0.68 -2.63
CA GLU A 20 -10.85 -0.95 -1.27
C GLU A 20 -10.25 -2.23 -0.69
N LEU A 21 -10.05 -3.25 -1.54
CA LEU A 21 -9.47 -4.52 -1.14
C LEU A 21 -8.03 -4.38 -0.68
N LEU A 22 -7.19 -3.74 -1.51
CA LEU A 22 -5.78 -3.52 -1.19
C LEU A 22 -5.55 -2.36 -0.20
N GLY A 23 -6.53 -1.49 0.00
CA GLY A 23 -6.56 -0.51 1.08
C GLY A 23 -6.72 -1.14 2.47
N ASN A 24 -7.18 -2.40 2.54
CA ASN A 24 -7.21 -3.13 3.81
C ASN A 24 -5.78 -3.55 4.21
N PRO A 25 -5.27 -3.09 5.37
CA PRO A 25 -3.86 -3.29 5.73
C PRO A 25 -3.50 -4.77 5.96
N ARG A 26 -4.46 -5.62 6.34
CA ARG A 26 -4.20 -7.06 6.50
C ARG A 26 -4.15 -7.78 5.15
N LYS A 27 -5.00 -7.40 4.20
CA LYS A 27 -4.98 -7.98 2.85
C LYS A 27 -3.76 -7.51 2.07
N ALA A 28 -3.42 -6.22 2.18
CA ALA A 28 -2.15 -5.68 1.70
C ALA A 28 -0.96 -6.47 2.24
N TRP A 29 -0.94 -6.72 3.56
CA TRP A 29 0.12 -7.52 4.18
C TRP A 29 0.19 -8.94 3.62
N ILE A 30 -0.95 -9.63 3.44
CA ILE A 30 -0.97 -10.98 2.87
C ILE A 30 -0.42 -10.98 1.45
N TYR A 31 -0.85 -10.03 0.62
CA TYR A 31 -0.32 -9.87 -0.74
C TYR A 31 1.20 -9.66 -0.73
N THR A 32 1.69 -8.69 0.06
CA THR A 32 3.12 -8.41 0.20
C THR A 32 3.89 -9.65 0.68
N TYR A 33 3.37 -10.36 1.68
CA TYR A 33 4.02 -11.55 2.21
C TYR A 33 4.17 -12.64 1.15
N ILE A 34 3.09 -12.98 0.43
CA ILE A 34 3.11 -13.97 -0.66
C ILE A 34 4.07 -13.53 -1.78
N ARG A 35 4.13 -12.23 -2.09
CA ARG A 35 5.04 -11.69 -3.11
C ARG A 35 6.52 -11.89 -2.74
N HIS A 36 6.88 -11.72 -1.47
CA HIS A 36 8.25 -11.96 -1.01
C HIS A 36 8.57 -13.43 -0.73
N HIS A 37 7.55 -14.26 -0.54
CA HIS A 37 7.67 -15.68 -0.22
C HIS A 37 6.86 -16.50 -1.22
N PRO A 38 7.38 -16.73 -2.44
CA PRO A 38 6.73 -17.64 -3.38
C PRO A 38 6.58 -19.02 -2.75
N GLU A 39 5.55 -19.75 -3.16
CA GLU A 39 5.20 -21.06 -2.58
C GLU A 39 4.65 -20.97 -1.13
N THR A 40 4.15 -19.79 -0.72
CA THR A 40 3.51 -19.59 0.59
C THR A 40 2.24 -20.43 0.73
N THR A 41 2.02 -21.04 1.90
CA THR A 41 0.78 -21.76 2.23
C THR A 41 -0.12 -20.94 3.17
N ILE A 42 -1.40 -21.33 3.29
CA ILE A 42 -2.31 -20.73 4.29
C ILE A 42 -1.77 -20.87 5.72
N GLN A 43 -1.08 -21.97 6.05
CA GLN A 43 -0.54 -22.16 7.40
C GLN A 43 0.55 -21.13 7.70
N ASP A 44 1.45 -20.87 6.75
CA ASP A 44 2.52 -19.88 6.92
C ASP A 44 1.94 -18.48 7.20
N ILE A 45 0.87 -18.12 6.51
CA ILE A 45 0.17 -16.84 6.71
C ILE A 45 -0.49 -16.79 8.10
N VAL A 46 -1.19 -17.86 8.51
CA VAL A 46 -1.82 -17.96 9.84
C VAL A 46 -0.80 -17.79 10.95
N GLU A 47 0.33 -18.50 10.85
CA GLU A 47 1.41 -18.44 11.84
C GLU A 47 2.06 -17.06 11.91
N THR A 48 2.20 -16.37 10.77
CA THR A 48 2.88 -15.08 10.71
C THR A 48 1.98 -13.90 11.14
N LEU A 49 0.69 -13.96 10.83
CA LEU A 49 -0.26 -12.90 11.16
C LEU A 49 -0.95 -13.07 12.52
N ASP A 50 -0.86 -14.24 13.14
CA ASP A 50 -1.61 -14.60 14.35
C ASP A 50 -3.12 -14.32 14.19
N LEU A 51 -3.66 -14.65 13.01
CA LEU A 51 -5.08 -14.49 12.68
C LEU A 51 -5.79 -15.85 12.69
N PRO A 52 -7.10 -15.88 13.01
CA PRO A 52 -7.88 -17.10 12.87
C PRO A 52 -7.81 -17.63 11.44
N GLN A 53 -7.59 -18.95 11.29
CA GLN A 53 -7.48 -19.60 9.98
C GLN A 53 -8.63 -19.27 9.02
N ARG A 54 -9.86 -19.19 9.55
CA ARG A 54 -11.03 -18.80 8.75
C ARG A 54 -10.88 -17.40 8.13
N THR A 55 -10.33 -16.45 8.88
CA THR A 55 -10.11 -15.08 8.42
C THR A 55 -8.99 -15.03 7.37
N VAL A 56 -7.93 -15.83 7.54
CA VAL A 56 -6.89 -15.93 6.51
C VAL A 56 -7.46 -16.50 5.21
N TYR A 57 -8.27 -17.56 5.28
CA TYR A 57 -8.97 -18.08 4.11
C TYR A 57 -9.83 -17.03 3.42
N GLU A 58 -10.64 -16.30 4.18
CA GLU A 58 -11.48 -15.22 3.64
C GLU A 58 -10.65 -14.15 2.93
N TYR A 59 -9.54 -13.71 3.53
CA TYR A 59 -8.70 -12.67 2.91
C TYR A 59 -7.96 -13.17 1.67
N VAL A 60 -7.48 -14.40 1.68
CA VAL A 60 -6.81 -15.00 0.51
C VAL A 60 -7.80 -15.24 -0.62
N ASP A 61 -9.02 -15.72 -0.32
CA ASP A 61 -10.10 -15.92 -1.29
C ASP A 61 -10.53 -14.59 -1.94
N ASP A 62 -10.63 -13.52 -1.16
CA ASP A 62 -10.92 -12.18 -1.71
C ASP A 62 -9.80 -11.71 -2.65
N LEU A 63 -8.53 -11.91 -2.28
CA LEU A 63 -7.38 -11.55 -3.11
C LEU A 63 -7.29 -12.40 -4.39
N GLU A 64 -7.60 -13.70 -4.30
CA GLU A 64 -7.62 -14.63 -5.42
C GLU A 64 -8.76 -14.29 -6.39
N THR A 65 -9.96 -14.02 -5.86
CA THR A 65 -11.12 -13.60 -6.65
C THR A 65 -10.85 -12.29 -7.40
N ALA A 66 -10.10 -11.38 -6.79
CA ALA A 66 -9.67 -10.13 -7.42
C ALA A 66 -8.48 -10.29 -8.38
N GLY A 67 -7.89 -11.49 -8.49
CA GLY A 67 -6.76 -11.78 -9.36
C GLY A 67 -5.42 -11.23 -8.88
N PHE A 68 -5.28 -10.94 -7.57
CA PHE A 68 -4.01 -10.49 -6.99
C PHE A 68 -3.09 -11.63 -6.58
N VAL A 69 -3.65 -12.80 -6.29
CA VAL A 69 -2.93 -14.02 -5.98
C VAL A 69 -3.55 -15.19 -6.74
N GLU A 70 -2.77 -16.23 -6.96
CA GLU A 70 -3.21 -17.47 -7.60
C GLU A 70 -2.80 -18.67 -6.73
N GLN A 71 -3.75 -19.59 -6.53
CA GLN A 71 -3.47 -20.89 -5.92
C GLN A 71 -2.89 -21.86 -6.95
N SER A 72 -1.73 -22.44 -6.65
CA SER A 72 -1.21 -23.59 -7.39
C SER A 72 -2.01 -24.86 -7.06
N ASN A 73 -2.30 -25.63 -8.12
CA ASN A 73 -2.92 -26.95 -8.03
C ASN A 73 -1.89 -28.10 -8.10
N ASP A 74 -0.59 -27.80 -7.99
CA ASP A 74 0.50 -28.75 -8.23
C ASP A 74 0.78 -29.70 -7.06
N GLY A 75 0.18 -29.45 -5.88
CA GLY A 75 0.52 -30.21 -4.68
C GLY A 75 -0.41 -29.97 -3.49
N ARG A 76 -0.12 -30.68 -2.40
CA ARG A 76 -0.71 -30.42 -1.07
C ARG A 76 0.43 -30.25 -0.07
N PRO A 77 0.41 -29.22 0.79
CA PRO A 77 -0.59 -28.14 0.88
C PRO A 77 -0.64 -27.26 -0.37
N ALA A 78 -1.74 -26.52 -0.55
CA ALA A 78 -1.87 -25.58 -1.66
C ALA A 78 -0.97 -24.37 -1.40
N GLU A 79 -0.27 -23.96 -2.44
CA GLU A 79 0.71 -22.88 -2.44
C GLU A 79 0.16 -21.69 -3.23
N TYR A 80 0.56 -20.47 -2.86
CA TYR A 80 0.08 -19.24 -3.46
C TYR A 80 1.22 -18.43 -4.05
N THR A 81 0.95 -17.78 -5.16
CA THR A 81 1.85 -16.82 -5.82
C THR A 81 1.13 -15.51 -6.03
N ALA A 82 1.80 -14.39 -5.78
CA ALA A 82 1.26 -13.06 -6.03
C ALA A 82 1.50 -12.67 -7.50
N HIS A 83 0.52 -12.02 -8.12
CA HIS A 83 0.67 -11.44 -9.45
C HIS A 83 1.23 -10.02 -9.37
N ASP A 84 1.94 -9.62 -10.43
CA ASP A 84 2.28 -8.22 -10.63
C ASP A 84 1.01 -7.41 -10.86
N ILE A 85 0.91 -6.28 -10.18
CA ILE A 85 -0.26 -5.41 -10.24
C ILE A 85 0.05 -4.25 -11.18
N ASP A 86 -0.83 -4.09 -12.18
CA ASP A 86 -0.82 -2.97 -13.10
C ASP A 86 -2.21 -2.31 -13.14
N LEU A 87 -2.61 -1.74 -12.00
CA LEU A 87 -3.90 -1.07 -11.85
C LEU A 87 -3.72 0.44 -11.96
N HIS A 88 -4.44 1.04 -12.91
CA HIS A 88 -4.47 2.47 -13.16
C HIS A 88 -5.86 3.00 -12.92
N LEU A 89 -5.94 4.14 -12.25
CA LEU A 89 -7.18 4.85 -12.00
C LEU A 89 -7.07 6.27 -12.50
N VAL A 90 -8.01 6.62 -13.38
CA VAL A 90 -8.11 7.95 -13.96
C VAL A 90 -9.42 8.58 -13.46
N THR A 91 -9.30 9.65 -12.66
CA THR A 91 -10.43 10.44 -12.18
C THR A 91 -10.20 11.90 -12.55
N GLY A 92 -11.02 12.43 -13.46
CA GLY A 92 -10.84 13.78 -14.00
C GLY A 92 -9.49 13.94 -14.68
N ASP A 93 -8.67 14.86 -14.18
CA ASP A 93 -7.31 15.12 -14.65
C ASP A 93 -6.22 14.38 -13.84
N SER A 94 -6.62 13.54 -12.87
CA SER A 94 -5.72 12.80 -11.98
C SER A 94 -5.61 11.34 -12.41
N GLU A 95 -4.38 10.88 -12.66
CA GLU A 95 -4.04 9.46 -12.86
C GLU A 95 -3.24 8.95 -11.65
N ARG A 96 -3.60 7.76 -11.16
CA ARG A 96 -2.92 7.08 -10.06
C ARG A 96 -2.74 5.60 -10.37
N GLN A 97 -1.60 5.07 -9.97
CA GLN A 97 -1.28 3.66 -10.13
C GLN A 97 -1.22 2.98 -8.76
N ILE A 98 -1.76 1.77 -8.63
CA ILE A 98 -1.41 0.88 -7.52
C ILE A 98 -0.13 0.16 -7.89
N THR A 99 0.94 0.41 -7.12
CA THR A 99 2.20 -0.32 -7.26
C THR A 99 2.41 -1.28 -6.10
N PRO A 100 3.24 -2.33 -6.26
CA PRO A 100 3.60 -3.21 -5.15
C PRO A 100 4.12 -2.47 -3.91
N GLU A 101 4.91 -1.41 -4.09
CA GLU A 101 5.45 -0.57 -3.02
C GLU A 101 4.33 0.19 -2.28
N LEU A 102 3.31 0.66 -2.99
CA LEU A 102 2.15 1.28 -2.35
C LEU A 102 1.41 0.28 -1.46
N ILE A 103 1.22 -0.96 -1.94
CA ILE A 103 0.56 -2.01 -1.18
C ILE A 103 1.40 -2.38 0.03
N GLU A 104 2.72 -2.48 -0.12
CA GLU A 104 3.61 -2.71 1.01
C GLU A 104 3.55 -1.58 2.05
N ALA A 105 3.52 -0.33 1.62
CA ALA A 105 3.33 0.80 2.53
C ALA A 105 2.00 0.69 3.29
N ILE A 106 0.92 0.30 2.61
CA ILE A 106 -0.39 0.04 3.25
C ILE A 106 -0.30 -1.13 4.24
N ALA A 107 0.42 -2.20 3.91
CA ALA A 107 0.62 -3.35 4.79
C ALA A 107 1.32 -2.96 6.10
N ARG A 108 2.28 -2.03 6.03
CA ARG A 108 3.04 -1.54 7.18
C ARG A 108 2.20 -0.80 8.20
N ARG A 109 1.04 -0.25 7.81
CA ARG A 109 0.02 0.30 8.73
C ARG A 109 -0.30 -0.62 9.90
N THR A 110 -0.19 -1.95 9.72
CA THR A 110 -0.43 -2.92 10.81
C THR A 110 0.60 -2.86 11.96
N ARG A 111 1.77 -2.28 11.73
CA ARG A 111 2.93 -2.30 12.65
C ARG A 111 3.66 -0.96 12.76
N ASP A 112 3.30 0.03 11.96
CA ASP A 112 3.91 1.36 11.92
C ASP A 112 2.83 2.43 12.14
N GLU A 113 2.86 3.03 13.33
CA GLU A 113 1.90 4.04 13.79
C GLU A 113 2.05 5.40 13.08
N ASP A 114 3.24 5.69 12.53
CA ASP A 114 3.50 6.90 11.78
C ASP A 114 2.85 6.82 10.39
N ILE A 115 2.95 5.65 9.73
CA ILE A 115 2.23 5.36 8.49
C ILE A 115 0.71 5.38 8.71
N ASP A 116 0.21 4.74 9.78
CA ASP A 116 -1.21 4.74 10.13
C ASP A 116 -1.76 6.16 10.30
N THR A 117 -1.07 6.98 11.11
CA THR A 117 -1.43 8.38 11.36
C THR A 117 -1.41 9.22 10.08
N TYR A 118 -0.43 8.98 9.21
CA TYR A 118 -0.31 9.72 7.96
C TYR A 118 -1.44 9.37 6.98
N ILE A 119 -1.76 8.08 6.83
CA ILE A 119 -2.89 7.62 6.00
C ILE A 119 -4.22 8.19 6.52
N ASP A 120 -4.44 8.17 7.84
CA ASP A 120 -5.67 8.71 8.44
C ASP A 120 -5.85 10.21 8.17
N ARG A 121 -4.75 10.96 8.00
CA ARG A 121 -4.78 12.40 7.73
C ARG A 121 -4.84 12.74 6.24
N HIS A 122 -4.16 11.97 5.39
CA HIS A 122 -3.90 12.33 3.99
C HIS A 122 -4.43 11.33 2.97
N GLY A 123 -5.04 10.24 3.42
CA GLY A 123 -5.56 9.17 2.55
C GLY A 123 -4.47 8.38 1.84
N LEU A 124 -4.90 7.43 1.01
CA LEU A 124 -3.99 6.61 0.20
C LEU A 124 -3.32 7.43 -0.90
N ASP A 125 -3.98 8.46 -1.42
CA ASP A 125 -3.38 9.42 -2.35
C ASP A 125 -2.23 10.21 -1.74
N GLY A 126 -2.40 10.64 -0.48
CA GLY A 126 -1.32 11.26 0.28
C GLY A 126 -0.13 10.32 0.45
N LEU A 127 -0.39 9.04 0.75
CA LEU A 127 0.62 8.00 0.92
C LEU A 127 1.37 7.71 -0.39
N ALA A 128 0.66 7.57 -1.51
CA ALA A 128 1.27 7.34 -2.82
C ALA A 128 2.24 8.47 -3.19
N ILE A 129 1.86 9.72 -2.91
CA ILE A 129 2.75 10.85 -3.18
C ILE A 129 3.92 10.89 -2.17
N ALA A 130 3.69 10.53 -0.90
CA ALA A 130 4.78 10.41 0.07
C ALA A 130 5.80 9.33 -0.34
N LEU A 131 5.38 8.25 -1.00
CA LEU A 131 6.28 7.25 -1.57
C LEU A 131 7.13 7.79 -2.73
N GLU A 132 6.56 8.64 -3.59
CA GLU A 132 7.35 9.35 -4.62
C GLU A 132 8.45 10.20 -3.97
N TYR A 133 8.09 11.00 -2.96
CA TYR A 133 9.07 11.78 -2.19
C TYR A 133 10.08 10.91 -1.44
N ALA A 134 9.68 9.74 -0.94
CA ALA A 134 10.58 8.82 -0.24
C ALA A 134 11.69 8.32 -1.18
N ARG A 135 11.36 7.98 -2.43
CA ARG A 135 12.34 7.60 -3.47
C ARG A 135 13.34 8.73 -3.72
N GLU A 136 12.84 9.95 -3.92
CA GLU A 136 13.67 11.13 -4.16
C GLU A 136 14.53 11.50 -2.93
N TYR A 137 14.00 11.28 -1.73
CA TYR A 137 14.70 11.51 -0.47
C TYR A 137 15.85 10.53 -0.26
N VAL A 138 15.65 9.25 -0.57
CA VAL A 138 16.69 8.20 -0.51
C VAL A 138 17.80 8.46 -1.53
N ASP A 139 17.46 8.89 -2.74
CA ASP A 139 18.45 9.31 -3.76
C ASP A 139 19.13 10.67 -3.42
N GLY A 140 18.65 11.36 -2.38
CA GLY A 140 19.19 12.65 -1.94
C GLY A 140 18.86 13.82 -2.87
N SER A 141 17.94 13.64 -3.82
CA SER A 141 17.46 14.69 -4.73
C SER A 141 16.46 15.63 -4.04
N VAL A 142 15.75 15.14 -3.02
CA VAL A 142 14.83 15.93 -2.20
C VAL A 142 15.16 15.81 -0.72
N THR A 143 14.75 16.81 0.07
CA THR A 143 14.86 16.82 1.54
C THR A 143 13.47 16.87 2.16
N HIS A 144 13.31 16.44 3.42
CA HIS A 144 12.04 16.57 4.14
C HIS A 144 11.52 18.01 4.20
N GLN A 145 12.40 19.02 4.15
CA GLN A 145 12.01 20.44 4.13
C GLN A 145 11.32 20.84 2.81
N ILE A 146 11.77 20.27 1.69
CA ILE A 146 11.16 20.48 0.37
C ILE A 146 9.76 19.86 0.36
N MET A 147 9.64 18.59 0.75
CA MET A 147 8.32 17.93 0.87
C MET A 147 7.38 18.70 1.78
N ALA A 148 7.84 19.09 2.98
CA ALA A 148 7.03 19.85 3.93
C ALA A 148 6.46 21.13 3.31
N ARG A 149 7.29 21.88 2.59
CA ARG A 149 6.88 23.11 1.90
C ARG A 149 5.89 22.83 0.77
N GLU A 150 6.17 21.85 -0.08
CA GLU A 150 5.36 21.58 -1.29
C GLU A 150 4.02 20.92 -0.97
N ARG A 151 3.99 20.11 0.10
CA ARG A 151 2.81 19.37 0.56
C ARG A 151 2.08 20.05 1.72
N ASN A 152 2.53 21.24 2.12
CA ASN A 152 1.99 22.01 3.25
C ASN A 152 1.94 21.18 4.57
N LEU A 153 2.97 20.38 4.80
CA LEU A 153 3.15 19.59 6.03
C LEU A 153 4.05 20.32 7.02
N SER A 154 4.02 19.89 8.28
CA SER A 154 5.10 20.28 9.20
C SER A 154 6.43 19.59 8.82
N PRO A 155 7.60 20.21 9.05
CA PRO A 155 8.89 19.56 8.79
C PRO A 155 9.06 18.24 9.55
N MET A 156 8.47 18.13 10.74
CA MET A 156 8.47 16.91 11.55
C MET A 156 7.65 15.82 10.87
N GLU A 157 6.41 16.11 10.49
CA GLU A 157 5.53 15.15 9.81
C GLU A 157 6.13 14.64 8.49
N ALA A 158 6.71 15.54 7.69
CA ALA A 158 7.41 15.15 6.47
C ALA A 158 8.64 14.27 6.75
N GLY A 159 9.44 14.61 7.78
CA GLY A 159 10.60 13.79 8.14
C GLY A 159 10.21 12.39 8.61
N VAL A 160 9.21 12.32 9.49
CA VAL A 160 8.70 11.06 10.06
C VAL A 160 8.17 10.14 8.97
N ILE A 161 7.29 10.61 8.08
CA ILE A 161 6.74 9.74 7.03
C ILE A 161 7.81 9.28 6.04
N LEU A 162 8.78 10.14 5.69
CA LEU A 162 9.88 9.76 4.79
C LEU A 162 10.78 8.71 5.42
N ASP A 163 11.06 8.82 6.72
CA ASP A 163 11.85 7.81 7.44
C ASP A 163 11.08 6.49 7.59
N ALA A 164 9.77 6.53 7.82
CA ALA A 164 8.91 5.35 7.92
C ALA A 164 8.75 4.61 6.57
N LEU A 165 8.69 5.35 5.46
CA LEU A 165 8.58 4.79 4.10
C LEU A 165 9.92 4.36 3.50
N ARG A 166 11.04 4.78 4.10
CA ARG A 166 12.38 4.46 3.59
C ARG A 166 12.58 2.96 3.30
N PRO A 167 12.23 2.02 4.19
CA PRO A 167 12.50 0.61 3.93
C PRO A 167 11.55 -0.01 2.90
N VAL A 168 10.58 0.74 2.34
CA VAL A 168 9.74 0.29 1.21
C VAL A 168 10.42 0.58 -0.12
N VAL A 169 11.23 1.65 -0.17
CA VAL A 169 11.84 2.16 -1.41
C VAL A 169 13.33 1.82 -1.54
N GLU A 170 13.93 1.27 -0.48
CA GLU A 170 15.34 0.82 -0.45
C GLU A 170 15.51 -0.68 -0.74
N ASP A 171 14.42 -1.46 -0.82
CA ASP A 171 14.44 -2.92 -1.06
C ASP A 171 14.59 -3.31 -2.55
#